data_AF-A0A183CIX1-F1
#
_entry.id   AF-A0A183CIX1-F1
#
_cell.length_a   1.000
_cell.length_b   1.000
_cell.length_c   1.000
_cell.angle_alpha   90.00
_cell.angle_beta   90.00
_cell.angle_gamma   90.00
#
_symmetry.space_group_name_H-M   'P 1'
#
loop_
_entity.id
_entity.type
_entity.pdbx_description
1 polymer ?
#
loop_
_entity_poly.entity_id
_entity_poly.type
_entity_poly.pdbx_seq_one_letter_code
_entity_poly.pdbx_strand_id
1 'polypeptide(L)'
;MAQKICGVFFLFPFFALLINGQYYSPPMMTGSGCVATGNKLYSHGNFIRELSAKELTEMEKYKRVLVEWKQKVDEAYASLEQAVQQNATTLPTIPARPHLPTFCTSNQTTLYILAGCTVQNHKVYISGKFARELAEKEKAQLDEFARQMLAQQSQQLQQSQTVNYTI
;
A
#
# COMPACT_ATOMS: atom_id res chain seq x y z
N MET A 1 -26.61 -36.79 54.80
CA MET A 1 -27.31 -35.56 55.23
C MET A 1 -26.26 -34.52 55.60
N ALA A 2 -26.33 -33.36 54.93
CA ALA A 2 -25.66 -32.06 55.14
C ALA A 2 -24.27 -31.99 55.80
N GLN A 3 -23.28 -31.37 55.11
CA GLN A 3 -22.41 -30.36 55.74
C GLN A 3 -21.70 -29.47 54.68
N LYS A 4 -22.17 -28.22 54.58
CA LYS A 4 -21.46 -26.95 54.26
C LYS A 4 -20.29 -26.93 53.27
N ILE A 5 -20.54 -26.39 52.08
CA ILE A 5 -19.51 -25.79 51.21
C ILE A 5 -19.27 -24.36 51.72
N CYS A 6 -18.14 -24.18 52.40
CA CYS A 6 -17.61 -22.87 52.80
C CYS A 6 -16.88 -22.24 51.60
N GLY A 7 -17.01 -20.93 51.45
CA GLY A 7 -16.69 -20.21 50.23
C GLY A 7 -15.22 -20.12 49.85
N VAL A 8 -15.01 -19.81 48.57
CA VAL A 8 -13.94 -18.92 48.14
C VAL A 8 -14.54 -18.00 47.07
N PHE A 9 -14.74 -16.74 47.48
CA PHE A 9 -15.02 -15.61 46.61
C PHE A 9 -13.73 -15.31 45.83
N PHE A 10 -13.55 -15.89 44.64
CA PHE A 10 -12.49 -15.44 43.73
C PHE A 10 -13.00 -14.24 42.95
N LEU A 11 -12.70 -13.06 43.50
CA LEU A 11 -12.61 -11.80 42.77
C LEU A 11 -11.61 -11.99 41.61
N PHE A 12 -12.10 -12.21 40.39
CA PHE A 12 -11.38 -11.86 39.17
C PHE A 12 -12.14 -10.74 38.48
N PRO A 13 -11.89 -9.47 38.86
CA PRO A 13 -12.33 -8.35 38.07
C PRO A 13 -11.33 -8.18 36.90
N PHE A 14 -11.81 -7.65 35.77
CA PHE A 14 -10.99 -7.13 34.67
C PHE A 14 -10.08 -8.13 33.92
N PHE A 15 -10.67 -8.88 33.00
CA PHE A 15 -9.97 -9.22 31.74
C PHE A 15 -10.87 -8.90 30.54
N ALA A 16 -11.42 -7.69 30.53
CA ALA A 16 -12.14 -7.13 29.39
C ALA A 16 -11.43 -5.86 28.92
N LEU A 17 -10.16 -6.00 28.53
CA LEU A 17 -9.49 -5.08 27.63
C LEU A 17 -9.00 -5.90 26.43
N LEU A 18 -9.96 -6.39 25.65
CA LEU A 18 -9.70 -6.69 24.24
C LEU A 18 -9.46 -5.35 23.55
N ILE A 19 -8.18 -4.98 23.54
CA ILE A 19 -7.64 -3.91 22.72
C ILE A 19 -7.98 -4.28 21.29
N ASN A 20 -9.01 -3.66 20.71
CA ASN A 20 -9.19 -3.61 19.27
C ASN A 20 -8.09 -2.69 18.72
N GLY A 21 -6.85 -3.19 18.70
CA GLY A 21 -5.79 -2.61 17.90
C GLY A 21 -6.22 -2.75 16.44
N GLN A 22 -6.82 -1.70 15.90
CA GLN A 22 -6.93 -1.53 14.46
C GLN A 22 -5.49 -1.41 13.96
N TYR A 23 -4.88 -2.55 13.60
CA TYR A 23 -3.59 -2.58 12.94
C TYR A 23 -3.76 -1.94 11.57
N TYR A 24 -3.55 -0.62 11.52
CA TYR A 24 -3.32 0.08 10.27
C TYR A 24 -1.87 -0.23 9.86
N SER A 25 -1.70 -1.29 9.10
CA SER A 25 -0.48 -1.49 8.34
C SER A 25 -0.40 -0.39 7.28
N PRO A 26 0.65 0.45 7.26
CA PRO A 26 0.87 1.35 6.13
C PRO A 26 0.90 0.49 4.85
N PRO A 27 0.39 0.99 3.71
CA PRO A 27 0.35 0.22 2.49
C PRO A 27 1.76 0.05 1.91
N MET A 28 2.54 -0.85 2.50
CA MET A 28 3.62 -1.57 1.84
C MET A 28 3.00 -2.82 1.20
N MET A 29 1.99 -2.62 0.34
CA MET A 29 1.50 -3.70 -0.52
C MET A 29 2.43 -3.81 -1.71
N THR A 30 3.14 -4.92 -1.73
CA THR A 30 3.85 -5.48 -2.87
C THR A 30 2.93 -5.53 -4.09
N GLY A 31 3.24 -4.69 -5.08
CA GLY A 31 2.48 -4.54 -6.31
C GLY A 31 1.32 -3.57 -6.13
N SER A 32 1.51 -2.32 -6.54
CA SER A 32 0.38 -1.43 -6.84
C SER A 32 -0.59 -2.23 -7.69
N GLY A 33 -1.84 -2.43 -7.26
CA GLY A 33 -2.86 -3.09 -8.07
C GLY A 33 -3.20 -2.34 -9.37
N CYS A 34 -2.35 -1.43 -9.83
CA CYS A 34 -2.48 -0.61 -11.00
C CYS A 34 -2.10 -1.41 -12.26
N VAL A 35 -3.05 -1.54 -13.17
CA VAL A 35 -2.85 -2.14 -14.48
C VAL A 35 -3.39 -1.18 -15.52
N ALA A 36 -2.57 -0.85 -16.50
CA ALA A 36 -3.00 -0.05 -17.64
C ALA A 36 -2.81 -0.88 -18.92
N THR A 37 -3.91 -1.10 -19.64
CA THR A 37 -3.94 -1.89 -20.87
C THR A 37 -4.84 -1.21 -21.90
N GLY A 38 -4.37 -1.12 -23.15
CA GLY A 38 -4.96 -0.22 -24.14
C GLY A 38 -4.98 1.22 -23.61
N ASN A 39 -6.15 1.84 -23.62
CA ASN A 39 -6.40 3.16 -23.04
C ASN A 39 -7.10 3.11 -21.67
N LYS A 40 -7.12 1.95 -20.98
CA LYS A 40 -7.91 1.76 -19.77
C LYS A 40 -7.03 1.60 -18.54
N LEU A 41 -7.39 2.29 -17.46
CA LEU A 41 -6.78 2.19 -16.14
C LEU A 41 -7.63 1.30 -15.24
N TYR A 42 -6.98 0.31 -14.66
CA TYR A 42 -7.51 -0.58 -13.66
C TYR A 42 -6.72 -0.42 -12.36
N SER A 43 -7.40 -0.52 -11.23
CA SER A 43 -6.75 -0.59 -9.92
C SER A 43 -7.42 -1.67 -9.06
N HIS A 44 -6.64 -2.56 -8.47
CA HIS A 44 -7.09 -3.66 -7.60
C HIS A 44 -8.17 -4.53 -8.28
N GLY A 45 -8.07 -4.71 -9.60
CA GLY A 45 -9.03 -5.48 -10.41
C GLY A 45 -10.26 -4.68 -10.91
N ASN A 46 -10.43 -3.43 -10.48
CA ASN A 46 -11.57 -2.59 -10.89
C ASN A 46 -11.20 -1.64 -12.03
N PHE A 47 -12.11 -1.45 -12.99
CA PHE A 47 -12.00 -0.38 -13.97
C PHE A 47 -12.19 0.98 -13.29
N ILE A 48 -11.23 1.89 -13.48
CA ILE A 48 -11.27 3.23 -12.89
C ILE A 48 -11.80 4.23 -13.93
N ARG A 49 -11.11 4.33 -15.06
CA ARG A 49 -11.43 5.21 -16.20
C ARG A 49 -10.50 4.93 -17.37
N GLU A 50 -10.65 5.70 -18.44
CA GLU A 50 -9.67 5.76 -19.51
C GLU A 50 -8.51 6.71 -19.16
N LEU A 51 -7.33 6.41 -19.70
CA LEU A 51 -6.14 7.24 -19.61
C LEU A 51 -6.28 8.45 -20.54
N SER A 52 -5.90 9.61 -20.05
CA SER A 52 -5.77 10.82 -20.85
C SER A 52 -4.56 10.76 -21.78
N ALA A 53 -4.51 11.63 -22.79
CA ALA A 53 -3.36 11.73 -23.70
C ALA A 53 -2.02 11.97 -22.96
N LYS A 54 -2.05 12.74 -21.85
CA LYS A 54 -0.88 12.98 -21.00
C LYS A 54 -0.42 11.69 -20.31
N GLU A 55 -1.34 10.91 -19.77
CA GLU A 55 -1.02 9.65 -19.09
C GLU A 55 -0.59 8.55 -20.06
N LEU A 56 -1.13 8.53 -21.28
CA LEU A 56 -0.62 7.68 -22.36
C LEU A 56 0.83 8.03 -22.71
N THR A 57 1.16 9.32 -22.76
CA THR A 57 2.54 9.78 -22.98
C THR A 57 3.46 9.38 -21.82
N GLU A 58 2.96 9.52 -20.59
CA GLU A 58 3.67 9.07 -19.38
C GLU A 58 3.91 7.55 -19.40
N MET A 59 2.94 6.76 -19.85
CA MET A 59 3.06 5.32 -20.01
C MET A 59 4.15 4.96 -21.03
N GLU A 60 4.18 5.61 -22.20
CA GLU A 60 5.22 5.36 -23.20
C GLU A 60 6.61 5.76 -22.72
N LYS A 61 6.71 6.82 -21.90
CA LYS A 61 7.96 7.14 -21.20
C LYS A 61 8.34 6.04 -20.22
N TYR A 62 7.41 5.58 -19.39
CA TYR A 62 7.66 4.55 -18.39
C TYR A 62 8.12 3.23 -19.02
N LYS A 63 7.50 2.80 -20.13
CA LYS A 63 7.91 1.60 -20.89
C LYS A 63 9.37 1.68 -21.34
N ARG A 64 9.81 2.82 -21.89
CA ARG A 64 11.21 3.01 -22.31
C ARG A 64 12.17 2.92 -21.13
N VAL A 65 11.85 3.61 -20.03
CA VAL A 65 12.64 3.57 -18.80
C VAL A 65 12.73 2.14 -18.24
N LEU A 66 11.66 1.33 -18.34
CA LEU A 66 11.70 -0.07 -17.91
C LEU A 66 12.63 -0.94 -18.75
N VAL A 67 12.70 -0.72 -20.06
CA VAL A 67 13.63 -1.44 -20.94
C VAL A 67 15.08 -1.12 -20.56
N GLU A 68 15.40 0.17 -20.43
CA GLU A 68 16.74 0.62 -20.02
C GLU A 68 17.10 0.13 -18.62
N TRP A 69 16.15 0.18 -17.67
CA TRP A 69 16.37 -0.34 -16.32
C TRP A 69 16.63 -1.84 -16.33
N LYS A 70 15.85 -2.62 -17.10
CA LYS A 70 16.05 -4.06 -17.21
C LYS A 70 17.45 -4.40 -17.73
N GLN A 71 17.92 -3.69 -18.76
CA GLN A 71 19.28 -3.88 -19.29
C GLN A 71 20.34 -3.64 -18.21
N LYS A 72 20.23 -2.51 -17.47
CA LYS A 72 21.17 -2.20 -16.37
C LYS A 72 21.13 -3.21 -15.24
N VAL A 73 19.95 -3.76 -14.94
CA VAL A 73 19.80 -4.84 -13.95
C VAL A 73 20.50 -6.10 -14.43
N ASP A 74 20.26 -6.51 -15.68
CA ASP A 74 20.87 -7.70 -16.27
C ASP A 74 22.42 -7.57 -16.32
N GLU A 75 22.94 -6.39 -16.69
CA GLU A 75 24.37 -6.06 -16.66
C GLU A 75 24.96 -6.08 -15.24
N ALA A 76 24.23 -5.54 -14.25
CA ALA A 76 24.67 -5.55 -12.86
C ALA A 76 24.75 -6.97 -12.30
N TYR A 77 23.81 -7.86 -12.65
CA TYR A 77 23.87 -9.26 -12.25
C TYR A 77 25.01 -10.02 -12.93
N ALA A 78 25.23 -9.82 -14.23
CA ALA A 78 26.38 -10.44 -14.92
C ALA A 78 27.72 -9.99 -14.31
N SER A 79 27.83 -8.70 -13.98
CA SER A 79 29.02 -8.15 -13.30
C SER A 79 29.17 -8.69 -11.87
N LEU A 80 28.06 -8.93 -11.16
CA LEU A 80 28.06 -9.49 -9.81
C LEU A 80 28.61 -10.91 -9.82
N GLU A 81 28.19 -11.73 -10.79
CA GLU A 81 28.69 -13.10 -10.96
C GLU A 81 30.21 -13.11 -11.20
N GLN A 82 30.73 -12.22 -12.04
CA GLN A 82 32.17 -12.09 -12.30
C GLN A 82 32.93 -11.61 -11.05
N ALA A 83 32.40 -10.61 -10.34
CA ALA A 83 33.01 -10.08 -9.12
C ALA A 83 33.12 -11.15 -8.02
N VAL A 84 32.09 -12.00 -7.89
CA VAL A 84 32.10 -13.13 -6.96
C VAL A 84 33.14 -14.18 -7.37
N GLN A 85 33.24 -14.52 -8.66
CA GLN A 85 34.27 -15.46 -9.15
C GLN A 85 35.70 -14.94 -8.93
N GLN A 86 35.89 -13.62 -8.98
CA GLN A 86 37.19 -12.97 -8.80
C GLN A 86 37.49 -12.60 -7.34
N ASN A 87 36.64 -12.97 -6.37
CA ASN A 87 36.74 -12.56 -4.97
C ASN A 87 36.94 -11.03 -4.80
N ALA A 88 36.23 -10.24 -5.60
CA ALA A 88 36.34 -8.79 -5.57
C ALA A 88 35.76 -8.21 -4.26
N THR A 89 36.44 -7.22 -3.69
CA THR A 89 36.03 -6.55 -2.44
C THR A 89 34.85 -5.59 -2.63
N THR A 90 34.56 -5.19 -3.87
CA THR A 90 33.47 -4.28 -4.22
C THR A 90 32.49 -4.97 -5.15
N LEU A 91 31.20 -4.97 -4.77
CA LEU A 91 30.13 -5.54 -5.57
C LEU A 91 29.43 -4.45 -6.41
N PRO A 92 28.97 -4.77 -7.62
CA PRO A 92 28.20 -3.83 -8.43
C PRO A 92 26.85 -3.50 -7.78
N THR A 93 26.42 -2.25 -7.91
CA THR A 93 25.15 -1.77 -7.38
C THR A 93 24.01 -2.06 -8.34
N ILE A 94 22.96 -2.71 -7.87
CA ILE A 94 21.73 -2.92 -8.65
C ILE A 94 20.95 -1.60 -8.71
N PRO A 95 20.57 -1.12 -9.92
CA PRO A 95 19.86 0.14 -10.05
C PRO A 95 18.46 0.07 -9.40
N ALA A 96 18.07 1.15 -8.74
CA ALA A 96 16.75 1.27 -8.13
C ALA A 96 15.62 1.13 -9.18
N ARG A 97 14.51 0.51 -8.78
CA ARG A 97 13.34 0.37 -9.64
C ARG A 97 12.81 1.75 -10.05
N PRO A 98 12.44 1.96 -11.32
CA PRO A 98 11.83 3.21 -11.76
C PRO A 98 10.53 3.51 -11.01
N HIS A 99 10.27 4.79 -10.76
CA HIS A 99 9.00 5.23 -10.20
C HIS A 99 7.84 4.89 -11.12
N LEU A 100 6.73 4.43 -10.53
CA LEU A 100 5.50 4.18 -11.25
C LEU A 100 4.95 5.48 -11.88
N PRO A 101 4.17 5.37 -12.96
CA PRO A 101 3.40 6.50 -13.45
C PRO A 101 2.49 7.08 -12.36
N THR A 102 2.35 8.40 -12.34
CA THR A 102 1.60 9.16 -11.33
C THR A 102 0.14 8.73 -11.21
N PHE A 103 -0.46 8.28 -12.32
CA PHE A 103 -1.84 7.78 -12.32
C PHE A 103 -2.02 6.49 -11.51
N CYS A 104 -0.95 5.72 -11.26
CA CYS A 104 -0.97 4.52 -10.41
C CYS A 104 -0.89 4.81 -8.91
N THR A 105 -0.57 6.04 -8.52
CA THR A 105 -0.45 6.48 -7.12
C THR A 105 -1.41 7.64 -6.81
N SER A 106 -2.44 7.80 -7.63
CA SER A 106 -3.46 8.84 -7.46
C SER A 106 -4.54 8.41 -6.45
N ASN A 107 -5.31 9.38 -5.94
CA ASN A 107 -6.46 9.10 -5.06
C ASN A 107 -7.49 8.14 -5.72
N GLN A 108 -7.63 8.21 -7.05
CA GLN A 108 -8.53 7.33 -7.79
C GLN A 108 -8.09 5.87 -7.77
N THR A 109 -6.80 5.61 -7.57
CA THR A 109 -6.23 4.26 -7.49
C THR A 109 -6.07 3.75 -6.07
N THR A 110 -6.29 4.61 -5.06
CA THR A 110 -6.26 4.25 -3.64
C THR A 110 -7.46 3.37 -3.27
N LEU A 111 -7.18 2.25 -2.61
CA LEU A 111 -8.20 1.36 -2.07
C LEU A 111 -8.32 1.57 -0.57
N TYR A 112 -9.47 2.04 -0.12
CA TYR A 112 -9.81 2.13 1.29
C TYR A 112 -10.50 0.85 1.72
N ILE A 113 -9.88 0.10 2.63
CA ILE A 113 -10.44 -1.13 3.18
C ILE A 113 -11.17 -0.76 4.47
N LEU A 114 -12.50 -0.89 4.46
CA LEU A 114 -13.36 -0.61 5.61
C LEU A 114 -13.97 -1.92 6.13
N ALA A 115 -14.58 -1.89 7.32
CA ALA A 115 -15.23 -3.06 7.89
C ALA A 115 -16.37 -3.56 6.98
N GLY A 116 -16.13 -4.63 6.24
CA GLY A 116 -17.11 -5.31 5.38
C GLY A 116 -17.22 -4.80 3.94
N CYS A 117 -16.47 -3.77 3.55
CA CYS A 117 -16.44 -3.30 2.17
C CYS A 117 -15.10 -2.65 1.80
N THR A 118 -14.86 -2.48 0.52
CA THR A 118 -13.78 -1.63 0.03
C THR A 118 -14.34 -0.45 -0.74
N VAL A 119 -13.65 0.68 -0.67
CA VAL A 119 -14.05 1.92 -1.34
C VAL A 119 -12.88 2.40 -2.19
N GLN A 120 -13.14 2.64 -3.47
CA GLN A 120 -12.14 3.12 -4.41
C GLN A 120 -12.80 3.99 -5.47
N ASN A 121 -12.21 5.14 -5.77
CA ASN A 121 -12.73 6.09 -6.75
C ASN A 121 -14.23 6.40 -6.54
N HIS A 122 -14.61 6.65 -5.29
CA HIS A 122 -16.00 6.89 -4.86
C HIS A 122 -17.00 5.76 -5.17
N LYS A 123 -16.53 4.54 -5.42
CA LYS A 123 -17.35 3.34 -5.61
C LYS A 123 -17.14 2.38 -4.45
N VAL A 124 -18.24 1.81 -3.97
CA VAL A 124 -18.26 0.81 -2.90
C VAL A 124 -18.28 -0.58 -3.53
N TYR A 125 -17.45 -1.47 -3.01
CA TYR A 125 -17.38 -2.86 -3.41
C TYR A 125 -17.58 -3.77 -2.20
N ILE A 126 -18.42 -4.80 -2.35
CA ILE A 126 -18.66 -5.83 -1.34
C ILE A 126 -18.21 -7.16 -1.95
N SER A 127 -17.26 -7.83 -1.29
CA SER A 127 -16.64 -9.06 -1.82
C SER A 127 -16.11 -8.89 -3.26
N GLY A 128 -15.54 -7.72 -3.56
CA GLY A 128 -14.98 -7.39 -4.88
C GLY A 128 -16.02 -7.06 -5.96
N LYS A 129 -17.32 -7.03 -5.65
CA LYS A 129 -18.38 -6.66 -6.60
C LYS A 129 -18.85 -5.24 -6.35
N PHE A 130 -19.04 -4.47 -7.43
CA PHE A 130 -19.61 -3.12 -7.36
C PHE A 130 -20.99 -3.17 -6.70
N ALA A 131 -21.15 -2.39 -5.62
CA ALA A 131 -22.40 -2.31 -4.88
C ALA A 131 -23.16 -1.02 -5.22
N ARG A 132 -22.48 0.13 -5.13
CA ARG A 132 -23.03 1.46 -5.43
C ARG A 132 -21.93 2.52 -5.50
N GLU A 133 -22.29 3.71 -5.94
CA GLU A 133 -21.47 4.90 -5.73
C GLU A 133 -21.70 5.49 -4.33
N LEU A 134 -20.70 6.21 -3.83
CA LEU A 134 -20.84 7.03 -2.63
C LEU A 134 -21.79 8.20 -2.90
N ALA A 135 -22.61 8.56 -1.92
CA ALA A 135 -23.35 9.81 -1.91
C ALA A 135 -22.40 10.98 -1.70
N GLU A 136 -22.80 12.20 -2.10
CA GLU A 136 -21.95 13.40 -2.00
C GLU A 136 -21.39 13.64 -0.59
N LYS A 137 -22.21 13.42 0.44
CA LYS A 137 -21.77 13.52 1.84
C LYS A 137 -20.68 12.50 2.19
N GLU A 138 -20.79 11.27 1.69
CA GLU A 138 -19.81 10.20 1.94
C GLU A 138 -18.49 10.47 1.17
N LYS A 139 -18.58 11.03 -0.04
CA LYS A 139 -17.40 11.48 -0.81
C LYS A 139 -16.60 12.51 -0.02
N ALA A 140 -17.27 13.54 0.50
CA ALA A 140 -16.64 14.57 1.32
C ALA A 140 -15.99 14.00 2.58
N GLN A 141 -16.62 13.03 3.24
CA GLN A 141 -16.05 12.34 4.39
C GLN A 141 -14.81 11.50 4.03
N LEU A 142 -14.86 10.80 2.89
CA LEU A 142 -13.73 10.03 2.39
C LEU A 142 -12.54 10.94 2.04
N ASP A 143 -12.78 12.09 1.42
CA ASP A 143 -11.74 13.05 1.06
C ASP A 143 -11.08 13.70 2.30
N GLU A 144 -11.88 14.00 3.33
CA GLU A 144 -11.33 14.44 4.63
C GLU A 144 -10.49 13.34 5.27
N PHE A 145 -10.99 12.10 5.30
CA PHE A 145 -10.24 10.95 5.81
C PHE A 145 -8.92 10.76 5.06
N ALA A 146 -8.93 10.82 3.73
CA ALA A 146 -7.75 10.70 2.89
C ALA A 146 -6.68 11.75 3.24
N ARG A 147 -7.10 13.01 3.43
CA ARG A 147 -6.20 14.10 3.84
C ARG A 147 -5.58 13.86 5.22
N GLN A 148 -6.39 13.43 6.19
CA GLN A 148 -5.90 13.15 7.54
C GLN A 148 -4.90 11.99 7.55
N MET A 149 -5.16 10.93 6.79
CA MET A 149 -4.25 9.78 6.67
C MET A 149 -2.90 10.18 6.06
N LEU A 150 -2.89 11.01 5.03
CA LEU A 150 -1.65 11.53 4.43
C LEU A 150 -0.84 12.38 5.42
N ALA A 151 -1.53 13.23 6.21
CA ALA A 151 -0.88 14.04 7.23
C ALA A 151 -0.24 13.16 8.33
N GLN A 152 -0.94 12.14 8.80
CA GLN A 152 -0.41 11.20 9.80
C GLN A 152 0.77 10.38 9.26
N GLN A 153 0.67 9.89 8.02
CA GLN A 153 1.75 9.11 7.40
C GLN A 153 3.03 9.95 7.24
N SER A 154 2.92 11.21 6.84
CA SER A 154 4.09 12.09 6.72
C SER A 154 4.78 12.35 8.07
N GLN A 155 4.02 12.49 9.15
CA GLN A 155 4.55 12.60 10.52
C GLN A 155 5.25 11.32 10.97
N GLN A 156 4.66 10.15 10.71
CA GLN A 156 5.25 8.85 11.06
C GLN A 156 6.55 8.57 10.29
N LEU A 157 6.62 8.94 9.01
CA LEU A 157 7.85 8.83 8.20
C LEU A 157 8.97 9.74 8.73
N GLN A 158 8.65 10.96 9.15
CA GLN A 158 9.62 11.88 9.77
C GLN A 158 10.15 11.35 11.11
N GLN A 159 9.26 10.79 11.95
CA GLN A 159 9.65 10.18 13.22
C GLN A 159 10.49 8.90 13.04
N SER A 160 10.25 8.14 11.97
CA SER A 160 11.04 6.95 11.64
C SER A 160 12.44 7.30 11.11
N GLN A 161 12.63 8.49 10.55
CA GLN A 161 13.93 8.98 10.07
C GLN A 161 14.77 9.62 11.18
N THR A 162 14.16 10.21 12.21
CA THR A 162 14.90 10.83 13.32
C THR A 162 15.47 9.81 14.33
N VAL A 163 14.93 8.59 14.40
CA VAL A 163 15.46 7.52 15.28
C VAL A 163 16.75 6.89 14.73
N ASN A 164 17.09 7.11 13.46
CA ASN A 164 18.32 6.58 12.82
C ASN A 164 19.53 7.55 12.85
N TYR A 165 19.42 8.71 13.50
CA TYR A 165 20.53 9.69 13.63
C TYR A 165 20.81 10.04 15.10
N THR A 166 20.84 9.04 15.97
CA THR A 166 21.43 9.19 17.31
C THR A 166 22.31 7.98 17.57
N ILE A 167 23.55 8.04 17.06
CA ILE A 167 24.71 7.27 17.54
C ILE A 167 25.72 8.29 18.02
#